data_AF-A0A9P7RBI5-F1
#
_entry.id   AF-A0A9P7RBI5-F1
#
_cell.length_a   1.000
_cell.length_b   1.000
_cell.length_c   1.000
_cell.angle_alpha   90.00
_cell.angle_beta   90.00
_cell.angle_gamma   90.00
#
_symmetry.space_group_name_H-M   'P 1'
#
loop_
_entity.id
_entity.type
_entity.pdbx_description
1 polymer ?
#
loop_
_entity_poly.entity_id
_entity_poly.type
_entity_poly.pdbx_seq_one_letter_code
_entity_poly.pdbx_strand_id
1 'polypeptide(L)'
;MHFPHSSTLLLLLAAATACAADTATSSTTTSAPACTAASKSGSGAFYDLRPDIAVKPEEGKSSKSGVTTDYHARGWDYGRNFTLNICAPVIEALDDVEGLTKSESKNVSAFYEYKNEVYSIG
;
A
#
# COMPACT_ATOMS: atom_id res chain seq x y z
N MET A 1 36.47 -43.35 -37.08
CA MET A 1 35.14 -42.76 -36.80
C MET A 1 34.58 -43.47 -35.57
N HIS A 2 34.80 -42.90 -34.38
CA HIS A 2 34.30 -43.46 -33.12
C HIS A 2 33.02 -42.72 -32.73
N PHE A 3 31.90 -43.44 -32.66
CA PHE A 3 30.68 -42.97 -32.02
C PHE A 3 30.79 -43.22 -30.51
N PRO A 4 30.60 -42.22 -29.63
CA PRO A 4 30.19 -42.47 -28.27
C PRO A 4 28.66 -42.45 -28.23
N HIS A 5 28.08 -43.64 -28.13
CA HIS A 5 26.73 -43.82 -27.61
C HIS A 5 26.81 -43.90 -26.08
N SER A 6 25.76 -43.40 -25.43
CA SER A 6 25.39 -43.74 -24.06
C SER A 6 26.09 -42.99 -22.90
N SER A 7 25.74 -41.71 -22.71
CA SER A 7 25.79 -41.06 -21.38
C SER A 7 24.97 -39.77 -21.34
N THR A 8 23.76 -39.78 -21.90
CA THR A 8 22.88 -38.58 -21.88
C THR A 8 21.48 -38.85 -21.31
N LEU A 9 21.23 -40.05 -20.76
CA LEU A 9 19.91 -40.44 -20.28
C LEU A 9 19.78 -40.61 -18.76
N LEU A 10 20.71 -40.06 -17.96
CA LEU A 10 20.64 -40.16 -16.49
C LEU A 10 20.57 -38.83 -15.73
N LEU A 11 20.58 -37.69 -16.42
CA LEU A 11 20.47 -36.37 -15.76
C LEU A 11 19.06 -35.76 -15.73
N LEU A 12 18.05 -36.42 -16.31
CA LEU A 12 16.69 -35.88 -16.41
C LEU A 12 15.73 -36.31 -15.27
N LEU A 13 16.19 -37.06 -14.27
CA LEU A 13 15.32 -37.66 -13.25
C LEU A 13 15.55 -37.15 -11.81
N ALA A 14 16.19 -35.99 -11.64
CA ALA A 14 16.40 -35.37 -10.33
C ALA A 14 15.66 -34.02 -10.15
N ALA A 15 14.79 -33.64 -11.10
CA ALA A 15 14.11 -32.33 -11.11
C ALA A 15 12.69 -32.36 -10.51
N ALA A 16 12.31 -33.39 -9.76
CA ALA A 16 10.91 -33.62 -9.41
C ALA A 16 10.67 -33.99 -7.94
N THR A 17 11.22 -33.24 -6.97
CA THR A 17 10.73 -33.21 -5.57
C THR A 17 11.34 -32.04 -4.78
N ALA A 18 11.03 -30.82 -5.19
CA ALA A 18 11.11 -29.67 -4.30
C ALA A 18 9.71 -29.06 -4.17
N CYS A 19 8.78 -29.84 -3.61
CA CYS A 19 7.59 -29.25 -2.99
C CYS A 19 8.08 -28.50 -1.76
N ALA A 20 8.34 -27.20 -1.91
CA ALA A 20 8.44 -26.30 -0.77
C ALA A 20 7.08 -26.35 -0.07
N ALA A 21 6.98 -27.17 0.97
CA ALA A 21 5.90 -27.08 1.92
C ALA A 21 6.08 -25.73 2.64
N ASP A 22 5.24 -24.75 2.30
CA ASP A 22 5.04 -23.57 3.12
C ASP A 22 4.56 -24.06 4.49
N THR A 23 5.52 -24.28 5.38
CA THR A 23 5.24 -24.52 6.78
C THR A 23 4.75 -23.19 7.32
N ALA A 24 3.44 -22.97 7.24
CA ALA A 24 2.76 -21.88 7.92
C ALA A 24 2.94 -22.09 9.42
N THR A 25 4.11 -21.72 9.92
CA THR A 25 4.35 -21.47 11.32
C THR A 25 3.42 -20.32 11.65
N SER A 26 2.31 -20.62 12.33
CA SER A 26 1.44 -19.59 12.91
C SER A 26 2.29 -18.78 13.87
N SER A 27 2.84 -17.68 13.35
CA SER A 27 3.58 -16.72 14.14
C SER A 27 2.56 -16.05 15.05
N THR A 28 2.66 -16.27 16.36
CA THR A 28 1.87 -15.58 17.39
C THR A 28 2.28 -14.11 17.55
N THR A 29 2.88 -13.53 16.52
CA THR A 29 3.32 -12.13 16.53
C THR A 29 2.09 -11.25 16.46
N THR A 30 1.82 -10.52 17.55
CA THR A 30 0.86 -9.42 17.55
C THR A 30 1.18 -8.51 16.38
N SER A 31 0.21 -8.27 15.50
CA SER A 31 0.38 -7.35 14.38
C SER A 31 0.78 -5.97 14.91
N ALA A 32 1.73 -5.31 14.25
CA ALA A 32 2.06 -3.93 14.57
C ALA A 32 0.78 -3.07 14.50
N PRO A 33 0.66 -2.03 15.34
CA PRO A 33 -0.43 -1.08 15.22
C PRO A 33 -0.53 -0.51 13.80
N ALA A 34 -1.74 -0.26 13.32
CA ALA A 34 -1.96 0.36 12.02
C ALA A 34 -1.20 1.69 11.92
N CYS A 35 -0.72 2.01 10.71
CA CYS A 35 0.06 3.21 10.43
C CYS A 35 1.40 3.30 11.21
N THR A 36 2.00 2.14 11.51
CA THR A 36 3.34 2.06 12.11
C THR A 36 4.21 1.06 11.38
N ALA A 37 5.53 1.26 11.39
CA ALA A 37 6.50 0.36 10.78
C ALA A 37 7.75 0.19 11.65
N ALA A 38 8.30 -1.02 11.69
CA ALA A 38 9.58 -1.30 12.34
C ALA A 38 10.63 -1.71 11.29
N SER A 39 11.82 -1.14 11.39
CA SER A 39 12.94 -1.45 10.51
C SER A 39 13.40 -2.90 10.67
N LYS A 40 13.49 -3.63 9.56
CA LYS A 40 14.05 -5.00 9.53
C LYS A 40 15.58 -5.03 9.48
N SER A 41 16.25 -3.89 9.29
CA SER A 41 17.70 -3.80 9.10
C SER A 41 18.53 -3.93 10.39
N GLY A 42 17.92 -4.35 11.51
CA GLY A 42 18.59 -4.48 12.80
C GLY A 42 18.84 -3.17 13.55
N SER A 43 18.48 -2.02 12.99
CA SER A 43 18.62 -0.71 13.65
C SER A 43 17.65 -0.50 14.81
N GLY A 44 16.59 -1.31 14.91
CA GLY A 44 15.52 -1.13 15.91
C GLY A 44 14.67 0.11 15.70
N ALA A 45 14.82 0.82 14.57
CA ALA A 45 14.06 2.03 14.28
C ALA A 45 12.56 1.73 14.16
N PHE A 46 11.74 2.56 14.79
CA PHE A 46 10.28 2.51 14.76
C PHE A 46 9.74 3.84 14.21
N TYR A 47 8.77 3.73 13.30
CA TYR A 47 8.15 4.84 12.61
C TYR A 47 6.67 4.83 12.91
N ASP A 48 6.18 5.92 13.48
CA ASP A 48 4.78 6.13 13.80
C ASP A 48 4.25 7.29 12.96
N LEU A 49 3.40 6.98 11.99
CA LEU A 49 2.83 7.97 11.07
C LEU A 49 1.46 8.47 11.54
N ARG A 50 0.95 7.98 12.69
CA ARG A 50 -0.34 8.42 13.23
C ARG A 50 -0.43 9.94 13.46
N PRO A 51 0.64 10.65 13.85
CA PRO A 51 0.62 12.12 13.95
C PRO A 51 0.44 12.84 12.61
N ASP A 52 0.76 12.18 11.50
CA ASP A 52 0.65 12.70 10.13
C ASP A 52 -0.71 12.38 9.49
N ILE A 53 -1.61 11.70 10.19
CA ILE A 53 -2.97 11.50 9.70
C ILE A 53 -3.68 12.86 9.71
N ALA A 54 -4.13 13.31 8.54
CA ALA A 54 -4.95 14.50 8.44
C ALA A 54 -6.36 14.20 8.97
N VAL A 55 -6.85 15.02 9.89
CA VAL A 55 -8.17 14.84 10.52
C VAL A 55 -8.97 16.12 10.39
N LYS A 56 -10.21 15.99 9.90
CA LYS A 56 -11.15 17.10 9.84
C LYS A 56 -11.44 17.62 11.25
N PRO A 57 -11.24 18.91 11.54
CA PRO A 57 -11.64 19.48 12.82
C PRO A 57 -13.15 19.32 13.03
N GLU A 58 -13.56 18.94 14.24
CA GLU A 58 -14.99 19.01 14.58
C GLU A 58 -15.45 20.47 14.64
N GLU A 59 -16.66 20.74 14.13
CA GLU A 59 -17.22 22.07 14.13
C GLU A 59 -17.25 22.67 15.55
N GLY A 60 -16.71 23.89 15.67
CA GLY A 60 -16.65 24.61 16.94
C GLY A 60 -15.52 24.19 17.89
N LYS A 61 -14.64 23.24 17.50
CA LYS A 61 -13.45 22.87 18.29
C LYS A 61 -12.17 23.26 17.54
N SER A 62 -11.27 23.99 18.22
CA SER A 62 -9.92 24.21 17.70
C SER A 62 -9.18 22.88 17.58
N SER A 63 -8.60 22.57 16.42
CA SER A 63 -7.75 21.39 16.26
C SER A 63 -6.58 21.48 17.24
N LYS A 64 -6.43 20.48 18.11
CA LYS A 64 -5.58 20.57 19.29
C LYS A 64 -4.11 20.19 19.02
N SER A 65 -3.65 20.43 17.78
CA SER A 65 -2.44 19.87 17.13
C SER A 65 -2.78 18.72 16.18
N GLY A 66 -2.20 18.75 14.97
CA GLY A 66 -2.40 17.77 13.90
C GLY A 66 -2.58 18.41 12.53
N VAL A 67 -2.40 17.62 11.47
CA VAL A 67 -2.71 18.04 10.10
C VAL A 67 -4.22 18.06 9.92
N THR A 68 -4.75 19.11 9.30
CA THR A 68 -6.21 19.35 9.21
C THR A 68 -6.70 19.53 7.78
N THR A 69 -5.80 19.36 6.82
CA THR A 69 -6.06 19.45 5.39
C THR A 69 -5.39 18.27 4.72
N ASP A 70 -5.97 17.81 3.60
CA ASP A 70 -5.33 16.79 2.80
C ASP A 70 -3.95 17.24 2.31
N TYR A 71 -3.08 16.28 2.08
CA TYR A 71 -1.79 16.52 1.46
C TYR A 71 -1.97 16.67 -0.04
N HIS A 72 -1.24 17.62 -0.62
CA HIS A 72 -1.27 17.85 -2.06
C HIS A 72 0.13 17.64 -2.66
N ALA A 73 0.23 16.70 -3.59
CA ALA A 73 1.45 16.41 -4.32
C ALA A 73 1.34 16.89 -5.78
N ARG A 74 2.41 17.50 -6.30
CA ARG A 74 2.49 17.89 -7.71
C ARG A 74 3.05 16.73 -8.54
N GLY A 75 2.23 16.18 -9.43
CA GLY A 75 2.61 15.15 -10.39
C GLY A 75 3.09 15.75 -11.69
N TRP A 76 4.26 16.38 -11.70
CA TRP A 76 4.84 17.00 -12.90
C TRP A 76 4.87 16.05 -14.10
N ASP A 77 5.32 14.81 -13.88
CA ASP A 77 5.44 13.80 -14.94
C ASP A 77 4.07 13.27 -15.42
N TYR A 78 3.04 13.40 -14.60
CA TYR A 78 1.67 13.00 -14.93
C TYR A 78 0.84 14.18 -15.46
N GLY A 79 1.36 15.41 -15.38
CA GLY A 79 0.65 16.64 -15.70
C GLY A 79 -0.60 16.85 -14.82
N ARG A 80 -0.64 16.26 -13.61
CA ARG A 80 -1.77 16.31 -12.67
C ARG A 80 -1.27 16.53 -11.25
N ASN A 81 -2.14 16.99 -10.37
CA ASN A 81 -1.88 17.01 -8.94
C ASN A 81 -2.66 15.89 -8.27
N PHE A 82 -2.16 15.46 -7.12
CA PHE A 82 -2.76 14.40 -6.32
C PHE A 82 -3.15 14.96 -4.97
N THR A 83 -4.30 14.51 -4.47
CA THR A 83 -4.76 14.76 -3.12
C THR A 83 -4.72 13.43 -2.36
N LEU A 84 -4.16 13.43 -1.16
CA LEU A 84 -4.05 12.22 -0.36
C LEU A 84 -4.07 12.50 1.13
N ASN A 85 -4.34 11.46 1.90
CA ASN A 85 -4.15 11.42 3.34
C ASN A 85 -3.25 10.22 3.71
N ILE A 86 -2.65 10.27 4.89
CA ILE A 86 -1.77 9.22 5.40
C ILE A 86 -2.61 8.22 6.19
N CYS A 87 -2.62 6.95 5.77
CA CYS A 87 -3.29 5.83 6.44
C CYS A 87 -4.80 5.99 6.73
N ALA A 88 -5.45 6.98 6.16
CA ALA A 88 -6.86 7.31 6.37
C ALA A 88 -7.46 7.85 5.06
N PRO A 89 -8.79 7.90 4.94
CA PRO A 89 -9.44 8.54 3.80
C PRO A 89 -9.11 10.03 3.71
N VAL A 90 -9.21 10.60 2.51
CA VAL A 90 -9.12 12.06 2.34
C VAL A 90 -10.23 12.77 3.16
N ILE A 91 -9.94 13.97 3.62
CA ILE A 91 -10.88 14.83 4.35
C ILE A 91 -11.97 15.34 3.39
N GLU A 92 -11.58 15.61 2.14
CA GLU A 92 -12.51 15.97 1.08
C GLU A 92 -13.59 14.90 0.89
N ALA A 93 -14.85 15.34 0.81
CA ALA A 93 -15.96 14.44 0.59
C ALA A 93 -16.03 14.06 -0.89
N LEU A 94 -15.84 12.77 -1.18
CA LEU A 94 -15.93 12.21 -2.52
C LEU A 94 -17.22 11.40 -2.67
N ASP A 95 -18.07 11.79 -3.62
CA ASP A 95 -19.34 11.08 -3.89
C ASP A 95 -19.30 10.31 -5.21
N ASP A 96 -18.64 10.83 -6.24
CA ASP A 96 -18.63 10.27 -7.60
C ASP A 96 -17.19 9.95 -8.04
N VAL A 97 -16.68 8.82 -7.55
CA VAL A 97 -15.35 8.30 -7.91
C VAL A 97 -15.52 7.19 -8.95
N GLU A 98 -14.75 7.27 -10.03
CA GLU A 98 -14.84 6.32 -11.14
C GLU A 98 -14.64 4.88 -10.66
N GLY A 99 -15.61 4.02 -10.98
CA GLY A 99 -15.61 2.60 -10.63
C GLY A 99 -15.94 2.27 -9.18
N LEU A 100 -16.26 3.25 -8.33
CA LEU A 100 -16.64 3.03 -6.92
C LEU A 100 -18.09 3.43 -6.65
N THR A 101 -18.74 2.72 -5.72
CA THR A 101 -20.01 3.18 -5.16
C THR A 101 -19.79 4.33 -4.18
N LYS A 102 -20.83 5.13 -3.92
CA LYS A 102 -20.80 6.19 -2.89
C LYS A 102 -20.33 5.72 -1.51
N SER A 103 -20.56 4.45 -1.17
CA SER A 103 -20.10 3.91 0.11
C SER A 103 -18.61 3.60 0.10
N GLU A 104 -18.06 3.19 -1.05
CA GLU A 104 -16.64 2.88 -1.22
C GLU A 104 -15.81 4.16 -1.36
N SER A 105 -16.35 5.20 -2.01
CA SER A 105 -15.70 6.51 -2.18
C SER A 105 -15.26 7.14 -0.86
N LYS A 106 -15.96 6.83 0.24
CA LYS A 106 -15.62 7.29 1.61
C LYS A 106 -14.32 6.74 2.17
N ASN A 107 -13.79 5.67 1.56
CA ASN A 107 -12.54 5.03 1.99
C ASN A 107 -11.35 5.41 1.11
N VAL A 108 -11.55 6.24 0.08
CA VAL A 108 -10.48 6.69 -0.82
C VAL A 108 -9.47 7.50 -0.01
N SER A 109 -8.23 7.02 0.03
CA SER A 109 -7.12 7.67 0.74
C SER A 109 -6.28 8.55 -0.17
N ALA A 110 -6.39 8.37 -1.49
CA ALA A 110 -5.72 9.21 -2.47
C ALA A 110 -6.46 9.24 -3.81
N PHE A 111 -6.49 10.40 -4.46
CA PHE A 111 -7.12 10.56 -5.77
C PHE A 111 -6.42 11.61 -6.65
N TYR A 112 -6.80 11.61 -7.92
CA TYR A 112 -6.54 12.71 -8.84
C TYR A 112 -7.77 12.99 -9.69
N GLU A 113 -7.82 14.19 -10.26
CA GLU A 113 -8.84 14.58 -11.22
C GLU A 113 -8.30 14.58 -12.64
N TYR A 114 -9.11 14.10 -13.58
CA TYR A 114 -8.83 14.22 -14.99
C TYR A 114 -10.13 14.39 -15.77
N LYS A 115 -10.21 15.42 -16.63
CA LYS A 115 -11.41 15.73 -17.42
C LYS A 115 -12.69 15.85 -16.57
N ASN A 116 -12.56 16.40 -15.37
CA ASN A 116 -13.64 16.55 -14.38
C ASN A 116 -14.18 15.22 -13.81
N GLU A 117 -13.43 14.13 -13.97
CA GLU A 117 -13.71 12.83 -13.34
C GLU A 117 -12.68 12.58 -12.24
N VAL A 118 -13.10 11.94 -11.15
CA VAL A 118 -12.27 11.63 -9.99
C VAL A 118 -11.84 10.17 -10.05
N TYR A 119 -10.54 9.92 -9.93
CA TYR A 119 -9.95 8.59 -9.98
C TYR A 119 -9.20 8.29 -8.67
N SER A 120 -9.57 7.22 -7.98
CA SER A 120 -8.84 6.74 -6.80
C SER A 120 -7.53 6.06 -7.19
N ILE A 121 -6.49 6.30 -6.39
CA ILE A 121 -5.19 5.62 -6.43
C ILE A 121 -4.82 5.01 -5.07
N GLY A 122 -5.78 4.97 -4.15
CA GLY A 122 -5.65 4.52 -2.77
C GLY A 122 -6.92 4.78 -1.98
#